data_AF-A0A1Y1ZYB2-F1
#
_entry.id   AF-A0A1Y1ZYB2-F1
#
_cell.length_a   1.000
_cell.length_b   1.000
_cell.length_c   1.000
_cell.angle_alpha   90.00
_cell.angle_beta   90.00
_cell.angle_gamma   90.00
#
_symmetry.space_group_name_H-M   'P 1'
#
loop_
_entity.id
_entity.type
_entity.pdbx_description
1 polymer ?
#
loop_
_entity_poly.entity_id
_entity_poly.type
_entity_poly.pdbx_seq_one_letter_code
_entity_poly.pdbx_strand_id
1 'polypeptide(L)'
;MPSILFDALNDFLSDATKFALLLQIHAGELKPLLSVTYPPGPSPGFRQALPLLEPLIDRKTPLYLITRRDESLTAIAYVPYCADEALKKEYLDKRGALVKTLGESHFSTSIICKAPEEITDLRSWEGRDQVVLECDSCEGVQCEPTSLRDLGHVMNRCRLCDHRMKMKIEPAATEALKELRNDGDCVQIMIDIESETLVLGFYNKSVGPGELLTKFPTETPSLTFYRHLHSGITYFVYCSPDSAPVKERMTYTMSIPGLVNIIASNNGVVVDKKLEIHDGDDLAFD
;
A
#
# COMPACT_ATOMS: atom_id res chain seq x y z
N MET A 1 25.65 13.99 -22.62
CA MET A 1 25.06 13.31 -21.44
C MET A 1 23.62 13.72 -21.12
N PRO A 2 23.10 14.93 -21.45
CA PRO A 2 21.67 15.22 -21.28
C PRO A 2 20.73 14.35 -22.13
N SER A 3 21.19 13.88 -23.30
CA SER A 3 20.35 13.16 -24.27
C SER A 3 19.71 11.90 -23.70
N ILE A 4 20.46 11.04 -23.01
CA ILE A 4 19.94 9.75 -22.50
C ILE A 4 18.79 9.95 -21.50
N LEU A 5 18.88 10.99 -20.66
CA LEU A 5 17.82 11.33 -19.70
C LEU A 5 16.54 11.76 -20.42
N PHE A 6 16.68 12.66 -21.40
CA PHE A 6 15.54 13.14 -22.18
C PHE A 6 14.96 12.04 -23.08
N ASP A 7 15.79 11.17 -23.63
CA ASP A 7 15.35 10.02 -24.42
C ASP A 7 14.51 9.07 -23.55
N ALA A 8 14.98 8.74 -22.35
CA ALA A 8 14.23 7.92 -21.40
C ALA A 8 12.92 8.59 -20.94
N LEU A 9 12.94 9.91 -20.73
CA LEU A 9 11.72 10.66 -20.39
C LEU A 9 10.73 10.65 -21.57
N ASN A 10 11.17 10.94 -22.79
CA ASN A 10 10.31 10.94 -23.98
C ASN A 10 9.72 9.56 -24.26
N ASP A 11 10.52 8.51 -24.07
CA ASP A 11 10.09 7.11 -24.14
C ASP A 11 9.07 6.76 -23.05
N PHE A 12 9.21 7.33 -21.84
CA PHE A 12 8.22 7.20 -20.77
C PHE A 12 6.93 8.00 -21.02
N LEU A 13 7.04 9.19 -21.59
CA LEU A 13 5.91 10.06 -21.91
C LEU A 13 5.07 9.50 -23.07
N SER A 14 5.73 8.93 -24.08
CA SER A 14 5.09 8.40 -25.29
C SER A 14 4.41 7.04 -25.07
N ASP A 15 4.84 6.27 -24.08
CA ASP A 15 4.31 4.94 -23.78
C ASP A 15 3.45 4.95 -22.51
N ALA A 16 2.14 4.97 -22.70
CA ALA A 16 1.16 4.95 -21.62
C ALA A 16 1.16 3.62 -20.82
N THR A 17 1.79 2.56 -21.33
CA THR A 17 1.94 1.29 -20.59
C THR A 17 2.97 1.37 -19.48
N LYS A 18 3.80 2.43 -19.45
CA LYS A 18 4.77 2.67 -18.39
C LYS A 18 4.12 3.36 -17.20
N PHE A 19 4.27 2.71 -16.06
CA PHE A 19 3.77 3.17 -14.77
C PHE A 19 4.76 4.12 -14.09
N ALA A 20 6.03 3.75 -14.05
CA ALA A 20 7.05 4.53 -13.36
C ALA A 20 8.37 4.61 -14.12
N LEU A 21 9.10 5.71 -13.93
CA LEU A 21 10.48 5.89 -14.36
C LEU A 21 11.33 6.24 -13.13
N LEU A 22 12.31 5.41 -12.82
CA LEU A 22 13.25 5.60 -11.71
C LEU A 22 14.51 6.28 -12.23
N LEU A 23 14.95 7.32 -11.53
CA LEU A 23 16.16 8.07 -11.83
C LEU A 23 17.06 8.12 -10.59
N GLN A 24 18.36 8.11 -10.81
CA GLN A 24 19.34 8.16 -9.73
C GLN A 24 20.48 9.11 -10.08
N ILE A 25 20.96 9.83 -9.08
CA ILE A 25 22.19 10.60 -9.19
C ILE A 25 23.38 9.64 -9.02
N HIS A 26 24.20 9.54 -10.05
CA HIS A 26 25.44 8.76 -10.03
C HIS A 26 26.60 9.67 -10.44
N ALA A 27 27.59 9.83 -9.55
CA ALA A 27 28.73 10.73 -9.73
C ALA A 27 28.30 12.20 -10.04
N GLY A 28 27.26 12.68 -9.35
CA GLY A 28 26.75 14.05 -9.47
C GLY A 28 25.81 14.30 -10.65
N GLU A 29 25.72 13.36 -11.59
CA GLU A 29 24.83 13.43 -12.76
C GLU A 29 23.58 12.57 -12.56
N LEU A 30 22.43 13.09 -12.98
CA LEU A 30 21.16 12.36 -12.97
C LEU A 30 21.09 11.40 -14.17
N LYS A 31 20.78 10.13 -13.91
CA LYS A 31 20.68 9.08 -14.93
C LYS A 31 19.40 8.26 -14.76
N PRO A 32 18.78 7.81 -15.86
CA PRO A 32 17.69 6.85 -15.78
C PRO A 32 18.22 5.50 -15.29
N LEU A 33 17.48 4.86 -14.39
CA LEU A 33 17.81 3.57 -13.82
C LEU A 33 16.96 2.46 -14.45
N LEU A 34 15.64 2.60 -14.38
CA LEU A 34 14.68 1.59 -14.84
C LEU A 34 13.33 2.24 -15.12
N SER A 35 12.59 1.70 -16.10
CA SER A 35 11.15 1.97 -16.23
C SER A 35 10.34 0.72 -15.90
N VAL A 36 9.24 0.91 -15.16
CA VAL A 36 8.32 -0.13 -14.73
C VAL A 36 7.04 0.01 -15.53
N THR A 37 6.58 -1.08 -16.14
CA THR A 37 5.30 -1.13 -16.85
C THR A 37 4.17 -1.52 -15.91
N TYR A 38 2.95 -1.10 -16.27
CA TYR A 38 1.75 -1.59 -15.63
C TYR A 38 1.65 -3.12 -15.76
N PRO A 39 1.07 -3.82 -14.76
CA PRO A 39 0.84 -5.25 -14.86
C PRO A 39 -0.08 -5.57 -16.07
N PRO A 40 0.08 -6.71 -16.75
CA PRO A 40 -0.81 -7.08 -17.84
C PRO A 40 -2.24 -7.31 -17.32
N GLY A 41 -3.23 -6.73 -17.98
CA GLY A 41 -4.64 -6.89 -17.61
C GLY A 41 -5.58 -5.98 -18.41
N PRO A 42 -6.91 -6.16 -18.30
CA PRO A 42 -7.89 -5.38 -19.07
C PRO A 42 -7.98 -3.91 -18.63
N SER A 43 -7.51 -3.55 -17.42
CA SER A 43 -7.40 -2.17 -16.92
C SER A 43 -6.43 -2.14 -15.73
N PRO A 44 -5.10 -2.23 -15.94
CA PRO A 44 -4.17 -2.18 -14.82
C PRO A 44 -4.15 -0.76 -14.25
N GLY A 45 -4.68 -0.62 -13.05
CA GLY A 45 -4.76 0.65 -12.35
C GLY A 45 -3.53 0.93 -11.52
N PHE A 46 -3.40 2.20 -11.12
CA PHE A 46 -2.38 2.71 -10.21
C PHE A 46 -2.18 1.78 -8.99
N ARG A 47 -3.28 1.39 -8.34
CA ARG A 47 -3.29 0.50 -7.16
C ARG A 47 -2.58 -0.84 -7.40
N GLN A 48 -2.82 -1.51 -8.52
CA GLN A 48 -2.20 -2.81 -8.78
C GLN A 48 -0.71 -2.69 -9.15
N ALA A 49 -0.27 -1.52 -9.62
CA ALA A 49 1.11 -1.28 -10.02
C ALA A 49 2.01 -0.88 -8.85
N LEU A 50 1.47 -0.27 -7.79
CA LEU A 50 2.23 0.17 -6.61
C LEU A 50 3.15 -0.91 -5.99
N PRO A 51 2.70 -2.17 -5.80
CA PRO A 51 3.57 -3.21 -5.22
C PRO A 51 4.78 -3.55 -6.10
N LEU A 52 4.75 -3.25 -7.41
CA LEU A 52 5.88 -3.52 -8.31
C LEU A 52 7.11 -2.65 -8.01
N LEU A 53 6.92 -1.55 -7.28
CA LEU A 53 8.02 -0.66 -6.87
C LEU A 53 8.74 -1.16 -5.61
N GLU A 54 8.12 -2.01 -4.80
CA GLU A 54 8.69 -2.50 -3.54
C GLU A 54 10.09 -3.11 -3.69
N PRO A 55 10.37 -4.01 -4.65
CA PRO A 55 11.73 -4.56 -4.82
C PRO A 55 12.75 -3.56 -5.38
N LEU A 56 12.31 -2.39 -5.86
CA LEU A 56 13.16 -1.40 -6.53
C LEU A 56 13.59 -0.24 -5.62
N ILE A 57 12.95 -0.13 -4.44
CA ILE A 57 13.17 0.98 -3.51
C ILE A 57 13.96 0.46 -2.30
N ASP A 58 15.24 0.84 -2.22
CA ASP A 58 16.10 0.50 -1.10
C ASP A 58 15.97 1.49 0.07
N ARG A 59 16.15 1.02 1.31
CA ARG A 59 15.99 1.86 2.52
C ARG A 59 17.22 2.74 2.83
N LYS A 60 18.31 2.63 2.09
CA LYS A 60 19.53 3.42 2.28
C LYS A 60 19.90 4.27 1.08
N THR A 61 19.23 4.07 -0.04
CA THR A 61 19.61 4.68 -1.32
C THR A 61 18.52 5.64 -1.78
N PRO A 62 18.79 6.95 -1.82
CA PRO A 62 17.85 7.91 -2.39
C PRO A 62 17.65 7.70 -3.89
N LEU A 63 16.47 8.06 -4.37
CA LEU A 63 16.12 7.99 -5.79
C LEU A 63 15.02 9.01 -6.14
N TYR A 64 14.90 9.36 -7.42
CA TYR A 64 13.74 10.06 -7.93
C TYR A 64 12.84 9.10 -8.68
N LEU A 65 11.52 9.24 -8.51
CA LEU A 65 10.54 8.50 -9.30
C LEU A 65 9.64 9.49 -10.02
N ILE A 66 9.27 9.12 -11.24
CA ILE A 66 8.18 9.75 -11.96
C ILE A 66 7.11 8.68 -12.09
N THR A 67 5.94 8.89 -11.51
CA THR A 67 4.82 7.94 -11.56
C THR A 67 3.64 8.52 -12.32
N ARG A 68 2.95 7.68 -13.07
CA ARG A 68 1.72 8.02 -13.78
C ARG A 68 0.51 7.67 -12.93
N ARG A 69 -0.45 8.59 -12.81
CA ARG A 69 -1.71 8.41 -12.08
C ARG A 69 -2.80 9.26 -12.70
N ASP A 70 -3.94 8.66 -13.08
CA ASP A 70 -5.14 9.37 -13.55
C ASP A 70 -4.84 10.46 -14.61
N GLU A 71 -4.01 10.13 -15.60
CA GLU A 71 -3.50 11.02 -16.68
C GLU A 71 -2.52 12.13 -16.26
N SER A 72 -2.14 12.20 -14.99
CA SER A 72 -1.11 13.13 -14.51
C SER A 72 0.19 12.43 -14.11
N LEU A 73 1.28 13.19 -14.05
CA LEU A 73 2.55 12.71 -13.53
C LEU A 73 2.86 13.33 -12.17
N THR A 74 3.36 12.49 -11.27
CA THR A 74 3.91 12.92 -9.98
C THR A 74 5.42 12.73 -9.96
N ALA A 75 6.14 13.79 -9.61
CA ALA A 75 7.56 13.72 -9.29
C ALA A 75 7.74 13.38 -7.80
N ILE A 76 8.50 12.32 -7.52
CA ILE A 76 8.76 11.84 -6.15
C ILE A 76 10.26 11.97 -5.89
N ALA A 77 10.63 12.74 -4.87
CA ALA A 77 11.96 12.73 -4.28
C ALA A 77 11.98 11.75 -3.10
N TYR A 78 12.47 10.54 -3.32
CA TYR A 78 12.60 9.54 -2.26
C TYR A 78 13.96 9.68 -1.56
N VAL A 79 13.91 10.03 -0.28
CA VAL A 79 15.08 10.35 0.54
C VAL A 79 14.97 9.57 1.86
N PRO A 80 15.46 8.32 1.91
CA PRO A 80 15.18 7.46 3.04
C PRO A 80 15.91 7.85 4.32
N TYR A 81 15.31 7.56 5.46
CA TYR A 81 15.88 7.89 6.78
C TYR A 81 17.28 7.31 7.00
N CYS A 82 17.59 6.12 6.45
CA CYS A 82 18.88 5.46 6.63
C CYS A 82 19.92 5.79 5.55
N ALA A 83 19.62 6.71 4.63
CA ALA A 83 20.61 7.19 3.67
C ALA A 83 21.72 8.03 4.33
N ASP A 84 22.84 8.13 3.63
CA ASP A 84 23.93 9.05 3.97
C ASP A 84 23.44 10.51 3.94
N GLU A 85 23.86 11.33 4.91
CA GLU A 85 23.39 12.72 5.06
C GLU A 85 23.78 13.60 3.87
N ALA A 86 24.94 13.36 3.24
CA ALA A 86 25.34 14.11 2.05
C ALA A 86 24.43 13.79 0.86
N LEU A 87 24.07 12.51 0.68
CA LEU A 87 23.12 12.10 -0.36
C LEU A 87 21.72 12.65 -0.09
N LYS A 88 21.25 12.63 1.17
CA LYS A 88 19.95 13.22 1.52
C LYS A 88 19.88 14.68 1.11
N LYS A 89 20.91 15.45 1.47
CA LYS A 89 21.02 16.86 1.11
C LYS A 89 21.06 17.05 -0.40
N GLU A 90 21.87 16.28 -1.12
CA GLU A 90 21.98 16.37 -2.58
C GLU A 90 20.64 16.18 -3.29
N TYR A 91 19.85 15.18 -2.89
CA TYR A 91 18.53 14.92 -3.49
C TYR A 91 17.50 15.99 -3.11
N LEU A 92 17.52 16.50 -1.88
CA LEU A 92 16.59 17.55 -1.47
C LEU A 92 16.89 18.89 -2.16
N ASP A 93 18.17 19.24 -2.30
CA ASP A 93 18.61 20.49 -2.93
C ASP A 93 18.35 20.47 -4.46
N LYS A 94 18.48 19.31 -5.11
CA LYS A 94 18.31 19.17 -6.57
C LYS A 94 16.86 18.94 -7.03
N ARG A 95 15.89 18.69 -6.13
CA ARG A 95 14.51 18.35 -6.51
C ARG A 95 13.82 19.41 -7.39
N GLY A 96 14.01 20.69 -7.07
CA GLY A 96 13.38 21.78 -7.84
C GLY A 96 14.00 21.93 -9.23
N ALA A 97 15.32 21.75 -9.32
CA ALA A 97 16.05 21.77 -10.58
C ALA A 97 15.68 20.57 -11.47
N LEU A 98 15.44 19.40 -10.86
CA LEU A 98 14.97 18.19 -11.55
C LEU A 98 13.66 18.47 -12.31
N VAL A 99 12.63 18.92 -11.61
CA VAL A 99 11.31 19.13 -12.24
C VAL A 99 11.37 20.18 -13.34
N LYS A 100 12.14 21.26 -13.12
CA LYS A 100 12.39 22.27 -14.17
C LYS A 100 13.11 21.69 -15.38
N THR A 101 14.13 20.85 -15.18
CA THR A 101 14.92 20.24 -16.26
C THR A 101 14.09 19.26 -17.07
N LEU A 102 13.23 18.47 -16.40
CA LEU A 102 12.37 17.47 -17.05
C LEU A 102 11.10 18.06 -17.67
N GLY A 103 10.85 19.36 -17.51
CA GLY A 103 9.66 20.04 -18.02
C GLY A 103 8.53 20.05 -17.00
N GLU A 104 8.43 21.15 -16.27
CA GLU A 104 7.45 21.35 -15.19
C GLU A 104 5.99 21.16 -15.64
N SER A 105 5.69 21.43 -16.92
CA SER A 105 4.37 21.26 -17.52
C SER A 105 3.88 19.81 -17.56
N HIS A 106 4.78 18.83 -17.43
CA HIS A 106 4.40 17.42 -17.44
C HIS A 106 3.85 16.94 -16.09
N PHE A 107 4.09 17.68 -15.01
CA PHE A 107 3.84 17.23 -13.65
C PHE A 107 2.69 18.01 -13.02
N SER A 108 1.75 17.31 -12.40
CA SER A 108 0.73 17.95 -11.54
C SER A 108 1.27 18.22 -10.14
N THR A 109 2.12 17.33 -9.66
CA THR A 109 2.48 17.23 -8.24
C THR A 109 3.93 16.84 -8.05
N SER A 110 4.57 17.43 -7.05
CA SER A 110 5.89 17.07 -6.54
C SER A 110 5.77 16.70 -5.06
N ILE A 111 6.34 15.56 -4.65
CA ILE A 111 6.28 15.08 -3.28
C ILE A 111 7.65 14.58 -2.80
N ILE A 112 7.86 14.62 -1.48
CA ILE A 112 9.03 14.02 -0.82
C ILE A 112 8.53 12.79 -0.06
N CYS A 113 9.19 11.65 -0.27
CA CYS A 113 8.93 10.41 0.45
C CYS A 113 10.18 9.99 1.23
N LYS A 114 10.03 9.54 2.48
CA LYS A 114 11.17 9.11 3.33
C LYS A 114 11.16 7.64 3.68
N ALA A 115 10.10 6.93 3.31
CA ALA A 115 9.94 5.51 3.55
C ALA A 115 9.32 4.86 2.29
N PRO A 116 9.73 3.64 1.89
CA PRO A 116 9.17 2.97 0.71
C PRO A 116 7.64 2.93 0.72
N GLU A 117 7.06 2.79 1.91
CA GLU A 117 5.63 2.71 2.18
C GLU A 117 4.87 3.96 1.81
N GLU A 118 5.50 5.13 1.92
CA GLU A 118 4.93 6.40 1.50
C GLU A 118 4.72 6.43 -0.02
N ILE A 119 5.39 5.54 -0.77
CA ILE A 119 5.25 5.37 -2.22
C ILE A 119 4.36 4.17 -2.54
N THR A 120 4.58 3.01 -1.90
CA THR A 120 3.94 1.74 -2.28
C THR A 120 2.55 1.52 -1.68
N ASP A 121 2.17 2.25 -0.63
CA ASP A 121 0.84 2.14 -0.02
C ASP A 121 -0.15 3.14 -0.63
N LEU A 122 -1.25 2.65 -1.20
CA LEU A 122 -2.33 3.46 -1.77
C LEU A 122 -2.90 4.48 -0.77
N ARG A 123 -2.94 4.15 0.52
CA ARG A 123 -3.50 5.04 1.56
C ARG A 123 -2.68 6.30 1.74
N SER A 124 -1.36 6.21 1.55
CA SER A 124 -0.47 7.37 1.56
C SER A 124 -0.86 8.36 0.46
N TRP A 125 -1.33 7.85 -0.69
CA TRP A 125 -1.81 8.66 -1.80
C TRP A 125 -3.19 9.26 -1.51
N GLU A 126 -4.15 8.45 -1.06
CA GLU A 126 -5.48 8.93 -0.68
C GLU A 126 -5.42 10.02 0.40
N GLY A 127 -4.50 9.87 1.38
CA GLY A 127 -4.26 10.87 2.41
C GLY A 127 -3.72 12.19 1.84
N ARG A 128 -2.88 12.15 0.80
CA ARG A 128 -2.39 13.34 0.11
C ARG A 128 -3.48 14.01 -0.71
N ASP A 129 -4.32 13.23 -1.39
CA ASP A 129 -5.44 13.79 -2.17
C ASP A 129 -6.40 14.58 -1.27
N GLN A 130 -6.66 14.06 -0.06
CA GLN A 130 -7.44 14.80 0.94
C GLN A 130 -6.79 16.12 1.34
N VAL A 131 -5.47 16.13 1.59
CA VAL A 131 -4.74 17.38 1.91
C VAL A 131 -4.82 18.38 0.76
N VAL A 132 -4.76 17.91 -0.48
CA VAL A 132 -4.90 18.75 -1.67
C VAL A 132 -6.31 19.36 -1.76
N LEU A 133 -7.35 18.56 -1.52
CA LEU A 133 -8.74 19.02 -1.51
C LEU A 133 -9.00 20.03 -0.37
N GLU A 134 -8.47 19.78 0.82
CA GLU A 134 -8.52 20.70 1.95
C GLU A 134 -7.83 22.03 1.61
N CYS A 135 -6.68 21.98 0.92
CA CYS A 135 -5.96 23.17 0.46
C CYS A 135 -6.75 23.96 -0.60
N ASP A 136 -7.36 23.29 -1.59
CA ASP A 136 -8.16 23.97 -2.62
C ASP A 136 -9.41 24.66 -2.03
N SER A 137 -9.87 24.25 -0.85
CA SER A 137 -10.99 24.86 -0.15
C SER A 137 -10.65 26.15 0.61
N CYS A 138 -9.36 26.53 0.71
CA CYS A 138 -8.96 27.72 1.45
C CYS A 138 -9.09 28.99 0.59
N GLU A 139 -10.17 29.75 0.80
CA GLU A 139 -10.49 30.98 0.06
C GLU A 139 -9.53 32.17 0.30
N GLY A 140 -8.45 31.99 1.08
CA GLY A 140 -7.70 33.08 1.71
C GLY A 140 -6.20 33.19 1.42
N VAL A 141 -5.59 32.28 0.67
CA VAL A 141 -4.14 32.35 0.35
C VAL A 141 -3.96 32.38 -1.16
N GLN A 142 -3.42 33.49 -1.67
CA GLN A 142 -2.96 33.57 -3.05
C GLN A 142 -1.73 32.67 -3.22
N CYS A 143 -1.96 31.38 -3.42
CA CYS A 143 -0.97 30.54 -4.09
C CYS A 143 -0.90 31.04 -5.53
N GLU A 144 0.29 31.47 -5.98
CA GLU A 144 0.47 31.71 -7.41
C GLU A 144 0.03 30.45 -8.17
N PRO A 145 -0.69 30.59 -9.30
CA PRO A 145 -1.16 29.46 -10.07
C PRO A 145 0.03 28.84 -10.82
N THR A 146 0.90 28.15 -10.09
CA THR A 146 1.93 27.28 -10.64
C THR A 146 1.24 26.00 -11.07
N SER A 147 1.51 25.53 -12.29
CA SER A 147 0.95 24.27 -12.80
C SER A 147 1.37 23.06 -11.96
N LEU A 148 2.53 23.15 -11.31
CA LEU A 148 3.05 22.15 -10.39
C LEU A 148 2.74 22.51 -8.94
N ARG A 149 2.11 21.59 -8.20
CA ARG A 149 1.93 21.68 -6.75
C ARG A 149 3.04 20.91 -6.03
N ASP A 150 3.91 21.59 -5.30
CA ASP A 150 4.92 20.95 -4.44
C ASP A 150 4.34 20.71 -3.03
N LEU A 151 3.95 19.47 -2.73
CA LEU A 151 3.39 19.09 -1.43
C LEU A 151 4.47 18.82 -0.37
N GLY A 152 5.75 18.80 -0.76
CA GLY A 152 6.84 18.48 0.14
C GLY A 152 6.67 17.10 0.80
N HIS A 153 7.10 16.96 2.06
CA HIS A 153 6.94 15.71 2.83
C HIS A 153 5.61 15.75 3.58
N VAL A 154 4.66 14.93 3.14
CA VAL A 154 3.38 14.71 3.84
C VAL A 154 3.49 13.43 4.65
N MET A 155 3.44 13.54 5.97
CA MET A 155 3.44 12.36 6.85
C MET A 155 2.11 11.61 6.75
N ASN A 156 2.18 10.28 6.74
CA ASN A 156 1.00 9.45 6.85
C ASN A 156 0.30 9.68 8.20
N ARG A 157 -1.00 9.97 8.16
CA ARG A 157 -1.81 10.29 9.36
C ARG A 157 -1.95 9.12 10.33
N CYS A 158 -1.77 7.87 9.88
CA CYS A 158 -1.93 6.68 10.73
C CYS A 158 -0.65 5.85 10.82
N ARG A 159 -0.17 5.61 12.05
CA ARG A 159 1.00 4.74 12.34
C ARG A 159 0.67 3.25 12.20
N LEU A 160 -0.60 2.88 12.36
CA LEU A 160 -1.08 1.49 12.25
C LEU A 160 -1.12 0.98 10.80
N CYS A 161 -1.06 1.88 9.83
CA CYS A 161 -1.01 1.56 8.40
C CYS A 161 0.43 1.63 7.86
N ASP A 162 1.42 1.72 8.75
CA ASP A 162 2.82 1.56 8.38
C ASP A 162 3.07 0.12 7.93
N HIS A 163 3.47 -0.06 6.68
CA HIS A 163 3.81 -1.35 6.07
C HIS A 163 4.95 -2.07 6.82
N ARG A 164 5.68 -1.38 7.71
CA ARG A 164 6.61 -2.01 8.67
C ARG A 164 5.92 -3.04 9.58
N MET A 165 4.59 -3.00 9.72
CA MET A 165 3.81 -3.97 10.49
C MET A 165 3.27 -5.13 9.64
N LYS A 166 3.83 -5.37 8.44
CA LYS A 166 3.44 -6.54 7.64
C LYS A 166 4.19 -7.79 8.08
N MET A 167 3.45 -8.74 8.66
CA MET A 167 3.87 -10.14 8.67
C MET A 167 3.92 -10.68 7.25
N LYS A 168 4.82 -11.64 7.02
CA LYS A 168 4.82 -12.40 5.76
C LYS A 168 3.54 -13.21 5.68
N ILE A 169 3.04 -13.45 4.48
CA ILE A 169 1.90 -14.33 4.25
C ILE A 169 2.33 -15.47 3.33
N GLU A 170 1.90 -16.68 3.67
CA GLU A 170 2.17 -17.84 2.82
C GLU A 170 1.40 -17.75 1.49
N PRO A 171 1.89 -18.42 0.42
CA PRO A 171 1.22 -18.41 -0.86
C PRO A 171 -0.22 -18.96 -0.81
N ALA A 172 -0.46 -20.06 -0.07
CA ALA A 172 -1.78 -20.69 0.01
C ALA A 172 -2.84 -19.76 0.65
N ALA A 173 -2.47 -19.05 1.73
CA ALA A 173 -3.31 -18.03 2.34
C ALA A 173 -3.60 -16.85 1.38
N THR A 174 -2.60 -16.44 0.61
CA THR A 174 -2.76 -15.37 -0.39
C THR A 174 -3.72 -15.78 -1.50
N GLU A 175 -3.60 -16.99 -2.04
CA GLU A 175 -4.52 -17.51 -3.05
C GLU A 175 -5.94 -17.67 -2.50
N ALA A 176 -6.10 -18.14 -1.26
CA ALA A 176 -7.41 -18.23 -0.61
C ALA A 176 -8.10 -16.84 -0.50
N LEU A 177 -7.36 -15.78 -0.15
CA LEU A 177 -7.90 -14.42 -0.11
C LEU A 177 -8.31 -13.91 -1.51
N LYS A 178 -7.58 -14.28 -2.57
CA LYS A 178 -7.98 -13.91 -3.95
C LYS A 178 -9.27 -14.60 -4.38
N GLU A 179 -9.50 -15.83 -3.92
CA GLU A 179 -10.69 -16.62 -4.23
C GLU A 179 -11.92 -16.25 -3.38
N LEU A 180 -11.77 -15.43 -2.34
CA LEU A 180 -12.88 -14.91 -1.54
C LEU A 180 -13.73 -13.92 -2.37
N ARG A 181 -14.72 -14.44 -3.10
CA ARG A 181 -15.50 -13.67 -4.09
C ARG A 181 -16.99 -14.00 -4.09
N ASN A 182 -17.40 -15.14 -3.58
CA ASN A 182 -18.79 -15.60 -3.59
C ASN A 182 -19.37 -15.54 -2.19
N ASP A 183 -20.68 -15.40 -2.14
CA ASP A 183 -21.40 -15.41 -0.86
C ASP A 183 -21.26 -16.81 -0.22
N GLY A 184 -20.96 -16.83 1.08
CA GLY A 184 -20.62 -18.03 1.83
C GLY A 184 -19.15 -18.44 1.78
N ASP A 185 -18.29 -17.74 1.01
CA ASP A 185 -16.85 -17.99 1.07
C ASP A 185 -16.31 -17.58 2.44
N CYS A 186 -15.48 -18.45 3.02
CA CYS A 186 -14.88 -18.27 4.33
C CYS A 186 -13.40 -18.66 4.30
N VAL A 187 -12.53 -17.71 4.64
CA VAL A 187 -11.07 -17.89 4.74
C VAL A 187 -10.63 -17.59 6.16
N GLN A 188 -10.05 -18.58 6.84
CA GLN A 188 -9.42 -18.38 8.14
C GLN A 188 -7.91 -18.29 7.97
N ILE A 189 -7.32 -17.26 8.57
CA ILE A 189 -5.89 -17.01 8.64
C ILE A 189 -5.45 -17.19 10.09
N MET A 190 -4.39 -17.96 10.28
CA MET A 190 -3.70 -18.16 11.55
C MET A 190 -2.32 -17.52 11.48
N ILE A 191 -1.64 -17.39 12.61
CA ILE A 191 -0.27 -16.92 12.70
C ILE A 191 0.59 -18.04 13.27
N ASP A 192 1.63 -18.41 12.53
CA ASP A 192 2.74 -19.14 13.09
C ASP A 192 3.58 -18.18 13.93
N ILE A 193 3.55 -18.38 15.25
CA ILE A 193 4.18 -17.52 16.25
C ILE A 193 5.71 -17.60 16.20
N GLU A 194 6.28 -18.73 15.76
CA GLU A 194 7.73 -18.90 15.70
C GLU A 194 8.32 -18.17 14.49
N SER A 195 7.64 -18.26 13.34
CA SER A 195 8.09 -17.65 12.08
C SER A 195 7.49 -16.27 11.81
N GLU A 196 6.60 -15.77 12.67
CA GLU A 196 5.84 -14.53 12.50
C GLU A 196 5.19 -14.42 11.10
N THR A 197 4.59 -15.53 10.65
CA THR A 197 4.02 -15.68 9.31
C THR A 197 2.52 -15.97 9.37
N LEU A 198 1.75 -15.30 8.52
CA LEU A 198 0.33 -15.55 8.29
C LEU A 198 0.17 -16.81 7.44
N VAL A 199 -0.51 -17.80 7.98
CA VAL A 199 -0.74 -19.12 7.38
C VAL A 199 -2.23 -19.39 7.20
N LEU A 200 -2.59 -20.22 6.22
CA LEU A 200 -3.98 -20.59 5.96
C LEU A 200 -4.44 -21.58 7.05
N GLY A 201 -5.44 -21.18 7.84
CA GLY A 201 -6.16 -22.11 8.71
C GLY A 201 -7.06 -23.02 7.87
N PHE A 202 -7.99 -22.40 7.12
CA PHE A 202 -8.81 -23.11 6.14
C PHE A 202 -9.40 -22.17 5.10
N TYR A 203 -9.87 -22.75 4.00
CA TYR A 203 -10.74 -22.10 3.03
C TYR A 203 -11.91 -23.01 2.71
N ASN A 204 -13.13 -22.54 3.00
CA ASN A 204 -14.37 -23.26 2.76
C ASN A 204 -15.33 -22.39 1.95
N LYS A 205 -16.06 -23.02 1.03
CA LYS A 205 -17.10 -22.40 0.22
C LYS A 205 -18.47 -22.71 0.79
N SER A 206 -19.42 -21.81 0.60
CA SER A 206 -20.83 -22.00 0.98
C SER A 206 -21.06 -22.27 2.46
N VAL A 207 -20.25 -21.65 3.33
CA VAL A 207 -20.37 -21.74 4.78
C VAL A 207 -21.58 -20.93 5.25
N GLY A 208 -22.49 -21.57 5.98
CA GLY A 208 -23.62 -20.91 6.63
C GLY A 208 -23.21 -20.21 7.93
N PRO A 209 -23.95 -19.16 8.38
CA PRO A 209 -23.65 -18.46 9.64
C PRO A 209 -23.53 -19.40 10.86
N GLY A 210 -24.41 -20.39 10.98
CA GLY A 210 -24.35 -21.36 12.07
C GLY A 210 -23.19 -22.36 11.97
N GLU A 211 -22.75 -22.71 10.75
CA GLU A 211 -21.58 -23.57 10.57
C GLU A 211 -20.30 -22.83 10.95
N LEU A 212 -20.23 -21.52 10.67
CA LEU A 212 -19.07 -20.69 10.99
C LEU A 212 -18.73 -20.70 12.49
N LEU A 213 -19.75 -20.69 13.36
CA LEU A 213 -19.56 -20.72 14.83
C LEU A 213 -18.68 -21.89 15.26
N THR A 214 -18.85 -23.06 14.63
CA THR A 214 -18.09 -24.28 14.94
C THR A 214 -16.64 -24.28 14.42
N LYS A 215 -16.25 -23.26 13.66
CA LYS A 215 -14.92 -23.14 13.04
C LYS A 215 -13.97 -22.24 13.84
N PHE A 216 -14.45 -21.56 14.87
CA PHE A 216 -13.59 -20.75 15.72
C PHE A 216 -12.85 -21.62 16.74
N PRO A 217 -11.52 -21.51 16.85
CA PRO A 217 -10.76 -22.20 17.88
C PRO A 217 -11.08 -21.65 19.27
N THR A 218 -11.01 -22.50 20.29
CA THR A 218 -11.30 -22.12 21.70
C THR A 218 -10.04 -21.86 22.53
N GLU A 219 -8.85 -22.22 22.02
CA GLU A 219 -7.58 -22.11 22.77
C GLU A 219 -6.57 -21.17 22.10
N THR A 220 -6.81 -20.80 20.83
CA THR A 220 -5.89 -19.97 20.04
C THR A 220 -6.67 -18.88 19.31
N PRO A 221 -6.07 -17.68 19.10
CA PRO A 221 -6.75 -16.64 18.35
C PRO A 221 -6.80 -16.99 16.87
N SER A 222 -7.76 -16.43 16.14
CA SER A 222 -7.90 -16.62 14.68
C SER A 222 -8.42 -15.38 13.98
N LEU A 223 -8.09 -15.23 12.69
CA LEU A 223 -8.46 -14.09 11.85
C LEU A 223 -9.27 -14.60 10.66
N THR A 224 -10.58 -14.36 10.65
CA THR A 224 -11.48 -14.98 9.67
C THR A 224 -12.13 -13.94 8.77
N PHE A 225 -12.02 -14.11 7.46
CA PHE A 225 -12.78 -13.36 6.46
C PHE A 225 -13.98 -14.19 6.02
N TYR A 226 -15.18 -13.65 6.16
CA TYR A 226 -16.42 -14.33 5.81
C TYR A 226 -17.31 -13.42 4.97
N ARG A 227 -17.70 -13.88 3.79
CA ARG A 227 -18.67 -13.18 2.95
C ARG A 227 -20.06 -13.72 3.23
N HIS A 228 -20.92 -12.91 3.85
CA HIS A 228 -22.20 -13.37 4.37
C HIS A 228 -23.19 -13.75 3.26
N LEU A 229 -23.82 -14.92 3.38
CA LEU A 229 -24.65 -15.56 2.34
C LEU A 229 -25.78 -14.69 1.78
N HIS A 230 -26.40 -13.86 2.61
CA HIS A 230 -27.61 -13.12 2.24
C HIS A 230 -27.38 -11.62 1.99
N SER A 231 -26.38 -11.05 2.66
CA SER A 231 -26.13 -9.61 2.57
C SER A 231 -24.99 -9.28 1.61
N GLY A 232 -24.16 -10.26 1.24
CA GLY A 232 -22.96 -10.04 0.43
C GLY A 232 -21.87 -9.21 1.15
N ILE A 233 -22.11 -8.84 2.41
CA ILE A 233 -21.19 -8.08 3.25
C ILE A 233 -20.01 -8.98 3.61
N THR A 234 -18.80 -8.44 3.46
CA THR A 234 -17.56 -9.11 3.86
C THR A 234 -17.20 -8.71 5.29
N TYR A 235 -17.35 -9.65 6.22
CA TYR A 235 -16.96 -9.50 7.62
C TYR A 235 -15.52 -9.95 7.81
N PHE A 236 -14.77 -9.20 8.60
CA PHE A 236 -13.53 -9.64 9.22
C PHE A 236 -13.80 -9.91 10.69
N VAL A 237 -13.58 -11.14 11.15
CA VAL A 237 -13.81 -11.58 12.51
C VAL A 237 -12.46 -11.92 13.15
N TYR A 238 -12.09 -11.18 14.18
CA TYR A 238 -11.00 -11.53 15.07
C TYR A 238 -11.57 -12.28 16.27
N CYS A 239 -11.30 -13.58 16.37
CA CYS A 239 -11.64 -14.37 17.54
C CYS A 239 -10.40 -14.48 18.44
N SER A 240 -10.52 -14.06 19.69
CA SER A 240 -9.45 -14.09 20.69
C SER A 240 -9.93 -14.70 22.00
N PRO A 241 -9.89 -16.04 22.11
CA PRO A 241 -10.26 -16.73 23.34
C PRO A 241 -9.45 -16.23 24.55
N ASP A 242 -10.11 -16.09 25.70
CA ASP A 242 -9.46 -15.64 26.94
C ASP A 242 -8.41 -16.62 27.46
N SER A 243 -8.57 -17.90 27.12
CA SER A 243 -7.62 -19.00 27.36
C SER A 243 -6.31 -18.84 26.60
N ALA A 244 -6.30 -18.13 25.46
CA ALA A 244 -5.13 -18.00 24.61
C ALA A 244 -4.00 -17.21 25.32
N PRO A 245 -2.72 -17.58 25.13
CA PRO A 245 -1.61 -16.89 25.77
C PRO A 245 -1.56 -15.40 25.41
N VAL A 246 -1.25 -14.54 26.40
CA VAL A 246 -1.19 -13.07 26.21
C VAL A 246 -0.30 -12.68 25.03
N LYS A 247 0.87 -13.33 24.91
CA LYS A 247 1.80 -13.07 23.80
C LYS A 247 1.14 -13.32 22.44
N GLU A 248 0.42 -14.43 22.30
CA GLU A 248 -0.27 -14.76 21.05
C GLU A 248 -1.37 -13.74 20.74
N ARG A 249 -2.25 -13.44 21.71
CA ARG A 249 -3.30 -12.44 21.52
C ARG A 249 -2.72 -11.10 21.06
N MET A 250 -1.63 -10.65 21.68
CA MET A 250 -0.93 -9.43 21.26
C MET A 250 -0.39 -9.52 19.83
N THR A 251 0.26 -10.64 19.46
CA THR A 251 0.76 -10.87 18.10
C THR A 251 -0.37 -10.81 17.07
N TYR A 252 -1.50 -11.46 17.34
CA TYR A 252 -2.68 -11.43 16.47
C TYR A 252 -3.22 -10.01 16.32
N THR A 253 -3.48 -9.30 17.42
CA THR A 253 -3.94 -7.90 17.39
C THR A 253 -3.02 -6.99 16.58
N MET A 254 -1.70 -7.14 16.72
CA MET A 254 -0.72 -6.34 15.97
C MET A 254 -0.68 -6.67 14.48
N SER A 255 -1.07 -7.88 14.07
CA SER A 255 -1.13 -8.28 12.66
C SER A 255 -2.36 -7.73 11.92
N ILE A 256 -3.47 -7.44 12.63
CA ILE A 256 -4.76 -7.06 12.04
C ILE A 256 -4.65 -5.89 11.06
N PRO A 257 -3.96 -4.78 11.40
CA PRO A 257 -3.81 -3.68 10.46
C PRO A 257 -3.11 -4.14 9.18
N GLY A 258 -1.94 -4.78 9.27
CA GLY A 258 -1.21 -5.26 8.08
C GLY A 258 -2.01 -6.23 7.22
N LEU A 259 -2.69 -7.18 7.85
CA LEU A 259 -3.51 -8.19 7.19
C LEU A 259 -4.71 -7.56 6.47
N VAL A 260 -5.57 -6.83 7.18
CA VAL A 260 -6.83 -6.32 6.60
C VAL A 260 -6.56 -5.18 5.65
N ASN A 261 -5.73 -4.22 6.07
CA ASN A 261 -5.60 -2.96 5.37
C ASN A 261 -4.74 -3.04 4.13
N ILE A 262 -3.82 -4.00 4.10
CA ILE A 262 -2.82 -4.07 3.06
C ILE A 262 -2.84 -5.43 2.36
N ILE A 263 -2.71 -6.54 3.07
CA ILE A 263 -2.63 -7.86 2.42
C ILE A 263 -3.98 -8.22 1.76
N ALA A 264 -5.07 -8.19 2.50
CA ALA A 264 -6.41 -8.49 1.98
C ALA A 264 -6.82 -7.48 0.90
N SER A 265 -6.61 -6.19 1.17
CA SER A 265 -6.85 -5.10 0.22
C SER A 265 -6.08 -5.28 -1.09
N ASN A 266 -4.79 -5.64 -1.06
CA ASN A 266 -3.99 -5.87 -2.27
C ASN A 266 -4.45 -7.09 -3.06
N ASN A 267 -5.07 -8.07 -2.40
CA ASN A 267 -5.65 -9.27 -3.03
C ASN A 267 -7.13 -9.09 -3.42
N GLY A 268 -7.63 -7.85 -3.44
CA GLY A 268 -8.98 -7.51 -3.90
C GLY A 268 -10.09 -7.82 -2.90
N VAL A 269 -9.76 -8.09 -1.64
CA VAL A 269 -10.73 -8.24 -0.55
C VAL A 269 -10.98 -6.88 0.08
N VAL A 270 -12.25 -6.44 0.06
CA VAL A 270 -12.71 -5.24 0.77
C VAL A 270 -13.48 -5.71 1.99
N VAL A 271 -13.07 -5.26 3.17
CA VAL A 271 -13.75 -5.59 4.43
C VAL A 271 -14.74 -4.48 4.75
N ASP A 272 -16.01 -4.84 4.86
CA ASP A 272 -17.12 -3.92 5.11
C ASP A 272 -17.34 -3.72 6.61
N LYS A 273 -17.29 -4.80 7.39
CA LYS A 273 -17.49 -4.80 8.85
C LYS A 273 -16.38 -5.58 9.55
N LYS A 274 -15.93 -5.08 10.71
CA LYS A 274 -14.96 -5.76 11.58
C LYS A 274 -15.64 -6.13 12.89
N LEU A 275 -15.47 -7.38 13.30
CA LEU A 275 -16.00 -7.92 14.54
C LEU A 275 -14.84 -8.48 15.38
N GLU A 276 -14.91 -8.29 16.69
CA GLU A 276 -13.99 -8.85 17.66
C GLU A 276 -14.82 -9.66 18.65
N ILE A 277 -14.48 -10.93 18.82
CA ILE A 277 -15.20 -11.89 19.66
C ILE A 277 -14.21 -12.66 20.54
N HIS A 278 -14.67 -13.14 21.69
CA HIS A 278 -13.87 -13.99 22.57
C HIS A 278 -14.28 -15.45 22.47
N ASP A 279 -15.55 -15.70 22.15
CA ASP A 279 -16.08 -17.03 21.86
C ASP A 279 -16.85 -17.03 20.53
N GLY A 280 -16.99 -18.21 19.90
CA GLY A 280 -17.79 -18.36 18.69
C GLY A 280 -19.26 -17.96 18.91
N ASP A 281 -19.80 -18.22 20.11
CA ASP A 281 -21.20 -17.90 20.46
C ASP A 281 -21.47 -16.39 20.55
N ASP A 282 -20.42 -15.55 20.70
CA ASP A 282 -20.54 -14.09 20.70
C ASP A 282 -20.79 -13.51 19.29
N LEU A 283 -20.66 -14.33 18.24
CA LEU A 283 -20.75 -13.86 16.88
C LEU A 283 -22.20 -13.54 16.49
N ALA A 284 -22.48 -12.25 16.36
CA ALA A 284 -23.72 -11.73 15.80
C ALA A 284 -23.44 -10.99 14.48
N PHE A 285 -24.23 -11.31 13.45
CA PHE A 285 -24.24 -10.58 12.19
C PHE A 285 -25.34 -9.53 12.20
N ASP A 286 -24.93 -8.26 12.09
CA ASP A 286 -25.80 -7.10 11.86
C ASP A 286 -26.32 -7.01 10.42
#